data_AF-A0A2R6J041-F1
#
_entry.id   AF-A0A2R6J041-F1
#
_cell.length_a   1.000
_cell.length_b   1.000
_cell.length_c   1.000
_cell.angle_alpha   90.00
_cell.angle_beta   90.00
_cell.angle_gamma   90.00
#
_symmetry.space_group_name_H-M   'P 1'
#
loop_
_entity.id
_entity.type
_entity.pdbx_description
1 polymer ?
#
loop_
_entity_poly.entity_id
_entity_poly.type
_entity_poly.pdbx_seq_one_letter_code
_entity_poly.pdbx_strand_id
1 'polypeptide(L)'
;MAGLADVFLTPLGLTALAALIPLVLLYLVRPEPTRLRLPTLEFLASGEEAGTDNPAFERLRRNLLLLIQALVIVAVALALASPYVTVTGTETVEETVVVLDASASMTVADAGGETRFARAKAIAGEAATGTTSVVVGRTGPEVVLRRGSDEDALAALGEVGPTEADGDLA
;
A
#
# COMPACT_ATOMS: atom_id res chain seq x y z
N MET A 1 -12.54 -6.01 20.51
CA MET A 1 -12.78 -7.05 19.48
C MET A 1 -12.78 -6.32 18.15
N ALA A 2 -11.72 -6.45 17.34
CA ALA A 2 -11.73 -5.93 15.98
C ALA A 2 -12.76 -6.72 15.17
N GLY A 3 -13.68 -6.01 14.51
CA GLY A 3 -14.66 -6.62 13.64
C GLY A 3 -14.03 -7.06 12.31
N LEU A 4 -14.71 -7.93 11.56
CA LEU A 4 -14.28 -8.27 10.19
C LEU A 4 -14.14 -7.02 9.30
N ALA A 5 -14.92 -5.97 9.56
CA ALA A 5 -14.83 -4.70 8.86
C ALA A 5 -13.56 -3.88 9.17
N ASP A 6 -12.90 -4.12 10.30
CA ASP A 6 -11.68 -3.40 10.70
C ASP A 6 -10.41 -3.95 10.04
N VAL A 7 -10.52 -5.10 9.37
CA VAL A 7 -9.38 -5.82 8.75
C VAL A 7 -9.59 -6.00 7.24
N PHE A 8 -10.83 -6.02 6.77
CA PHE A 8 -11.19 -6.24 5.37
C PHE A 8 -11.97 -5.05 4.81
N LEU A 9 -11.50 -4.48 3.71
CA LEU A 9 -12.22 -3.39 3.02
C LEU A 9 -13.57 -3.87 2.46
N THR A 10 -13.63 -5.15 2.08
CA THR A 10 -14.79 -5.78 1.45
C THR A 10 -15.09 -7.13 2.13
N PRO A 11 -15.74 -7.15 3.31
CA PRO A 11 -15.95 -8.37 4.09
C PRO A 11 -16.78 -9.44 3.35
N LEU A 12 -17.55 -9.05 2.33
CA LEU A 12 -18.24 -9.98 1.42
C LEU A 12 -17.29 -10.87 0.62
N GLY A 13 -16.02 -10.49 0.42
CA GLY A 13 -15.03 -11.31 -0.28
C GLY A 13 -14.81 -12.67 0.37
N LEU A 14 -15.03 -12.78 1.69
CA LEU A 14 -14.94 -14.05 2.43
C LEU A 14 -16.02 -15.06 2.03
N THR A 15 -17.13 -14.61 1.44
CA THR A 15 -18.16 -15.52 0.92
C THR A 15 -17.64 -16.41 -0.20
N ALA A 16 -16.56 -16.02 -0.89
CA ALA A 16 -15.89 -16.85 -1.88
C ALA A 16 -15.34 -18.16 -1.29
N LEU A 17 -15.07 -18.21 0.03
CA LEU A 17 -14.71 -19.46 0.72
C LEU A 17 -15.84 -20.51 0.68
N ALA A 18 -17.09 -20.12 0.45
CA ALA A 18 -18.18 -21.09 0.25
C ALA A 18 -17.94 -21.99 -0.97
N ALA A 19 -17.13 -21.55 -1.95
CA ALA A 19 -16.73 -22.38 -3.09
C ALA A 19 -15.89 -23.60 -2.69
N LEU A 20 -15.33 -23.62 -1.47
CA LEU A 20 -14.63 -24.79 -0.94
C LEU A 20 -15.61 -25.96 -0.64
N ILE A 21 -16.89 -25.66 -0.37
CA ILE A 21 -17.91 -26.67 -0.05
C ILE A 21 -18.14 -27.66 -1.20
N PRO A 22 -18.49 -27.22 -2.43
CA PRO A 22 -18.66 -28.14 -3.55
C PRO A 22 -17.34 -28.83 -3.93
N LEU A 23 -16.20 -28.17 -3.77
CA LEU A 23 -14.88 -28.77 -4.01
C LEU A 23 -14.62 -29.97 -3.09
N VAL A 24 -14.86 -29.79 -1.78
CA VAL A 24 -14.70 -30.86 -0.79
C VAL A 24 -15.72 -31.97 -1.03
N LEU A 25 -16.98 -31.64 -1.34
CA LEU A 25 -18.00 -32.63 -1.68
C LEU A 25 -17.60 -33.48 -2.89
N LEU A 26 -17.12 -32.88 -3.98
CA LEU A 26 -16.63 -33.60 -5.16
C LEU A 26 -15.45 -34.51 -4.83
N TYR A 27 -14.58 -34.12 -3.89
CA TYR A 27 -13.47 -34.94 -3.46
C TYR A 27 -13.90 -36.12 -2.58
N LEU A 28 -14.92 -35.92 -1.73
CA LEU A 28 -15.48 -36.96 -0.87
C LEU A 28 -16.32 -37.98 -1.65
N VAL A 29 -17.05 -37.53 -2.68
CA VAL A 29 -17.78 -38.42 -3.59
C VAL A 29 -16.76 -39.16 -4.45
N ARG A 30 -16.36 -40.35 -3.98
CA ARG A 30 -15.49 -41.26 -4.71
C ARG A 30 -16.33 -42.43 -5.22
N PRO A 31 -16.74 -42.44 -6.51
CA PRO A 31 -17.39 -43.59 -7.10
C PRO A 31 -16.46 -44.80 -7.01
N GLU A 32 -16.99 -45.94 -6.57
CA GLU A 32 -16.26 -47.20 -6.63
C GLU A 32 -16.11 -47.59 -8.11
N PRO A 33 -14.87 -47.71 -8.61
CA PRO A 33 -14.67 -48.04 -10.01
C PRO A 33 -15.15 -49.47 -10.28
N THR A 34 -16.09 -49.62 -11.22
CA THR A 34 -16.55 -50.93 -11.67
C THR A 34 -15.44 -51.63 -12.43
N ARG A 35 -14.90 -52.71 -11.87
CA ARG A 35 -13.84 -53.49 -12.52
C ARG A 35 -14.45 -54.39 -13.59
N LEU A 36 -14.27 -54.01 -14.85
CA LEU A 36 -14.61 -54.86 -16.00
C LEU A 36 -13.41 -55.76 -16.32
N ARG A 37 -13.60 -57.08 -16.26
CA ARG A 37 -12.60 -58.03 -16.73
C ARG A 37 -12.73 -58.17 -18.25
N LEU A 38 -11.73 -57.66 -18.98
CA LEU A 38 -11.63 -57.79 -20.43
C LEU A 38 -10.53 -58.81 -20.75
N PRO A 39 -10.89 -60.06 -21.15
CA PRO A 39 -9.93 -61.14 -21.35
C PRO A 39 -8.84 -60.83 -22.38
N THR A 40 -9.17 -60.03 -23.40
CA THR A 40 -8.23 -59.56 -24.42
C THR A 40 -7.16 -58.60 -23.88
N LEU A 41 -7.47 -57.83 -22.83
CA LEU A 41 -6.50 -56.93 -22.19
C LEU A 41 -5.62 -57.65 -21.17
N GLU A 42 -6.10 -58.75 -20.58
CA GLU A 42 -5.35 -59.53 -19.60
C GLU A 42 -4.11 -60.18 -20.22
N PHE A 43 -4.18 -60.56 -21.51
CA PHE A 43 -3.04 -61.12 -22.27
C PHE A 43 -1.98 -60.07 -22.65
N LEU A 44 -2.38 -58.81 -22.86
CA LEU A 44 -1.43 -57.71 -23.01
C LEU A 44 -0.87 -57.33 -21.64
N ALA A 45 -1.71 -57.09 -20.64
CA ALA A 45 -1.29 -56.68 -19.30
C ALA A 45 -0.40 -57.70 -18.57
N SER A 46 -0.45 -58.98 -18.95
CA SER A 46 0.47 -60.01 -18.44
C SER A 46 1.93 -59.85 -18.88
N GLY A 47 2.22 -59.00 -19.88
CA GLY A 47 3.58 -58.68 -20.32
C GLY A 47 4.19 -57.42 -19.67
N GLU A 48 3.34 -56.55 -19.12
CA GLU A 48 3.71 -55.28 -18.52
C GLU A 48 3.65 -55.37 -16.98
N GLU A 49 4.43 -56.29 -16.41
CA GLU A 49 4.82 -56.17 -15.02
C GLU A 49 5.85 -55.02 -14.89
N ALA A 50 5.60 -54.12 -13.93
CA ALA A 50 6.52 -53.09 -13.42
C ALA A 50 6.61 -51.75 -14.17
N GLY A 51 5.50 -51.01 -14.18
CA GLY A 51 5.57 -49.57 -13.93
C GLY A 51 5.49 -49.35 -12.42
N THR A 52 6.45 -48.64 -11.82
CA THR A 52 6.52 -48.40 -10.36
C THR A 52 5.31 -47.58 -9.89
N ASP A 53 4.21 -48.25 -9.61
CA ASP A 53 3.04 -47.68 -8.96
C ASP A 53 3.39 -47.43 -7.50
N ASN A 54 4.01 -46.30 -7.21
CA ASN A 54 4.15 -45.85 -5.83
C ASN A 54 2.78 -45.32 -5.38
N PRO A 55 1.98 -46.10 -4.61
CA PRO A 55 0.65 -45.66 -4.19
C PRO A 55 0.72 -44.38 -3.34
N ALA A 56 1.88 -44.11 -2.74
CA ALA A 56 2.16 -42.87 -2.03
C ALA A 56 2.21 -41.65 -2.98
N PHE A 57 2.84 -41.78 -4.16
CA PHE A 57 2.95 -40.69 -5.12
C PHE A 57 1.61 -40.44 -5.83
N GLU A 58 0.85 -41.50 -6.13
CA GLU A 58 -0.51 -41.38 -6.67
C GLU A 58 -1.48 -40.71 -5.67
N ARG A 59 -1.39 -41.09 -4.38
CA ARG A 59 -2.13 -40.41 -3.30
C ARG A 59 -1.68 -38.96 -3.13
N LEU A 60 -0.38 -38.70 -3.19
CA LEU A 60 0.15 -37.34 -3.10
C LEU A 60 -0.36 -36.49 -4.25
N ARG A 61 -0.31 -36.96 -5.50
CA ARG A 61 -0.78 -36.21 -6.67
C ARG A 61 -2.27 -35.91 -6.59
N ARG A 62 -3.07 -36.90 -6.15
CA ARG A 62 -4.51 -36.75 -5.95
C ARG A 62 -4.85 -35.75 -4.83
N ASN A 63 -4.08 -35.71 -3.75
CA ASN A 63 -4.30 -34.78 -2.64
C ASN A 63 -3.68 -33.41 -2.90
N LEU A 64 -2.59 -33.34 -3.66
CA LEU A 64 -1.91 -32.12 -4.05
C LEU A 64 -2.80 -31.29 -4.97
N LEU A 65 -3.52 -31.93 -5.90
CA LEU A 65 -4.47 -31.23 -6.77
C LEU A 65 -5.59 -30.57 -5.96
N LEU A 66 -6.12 -31.24 -4.94
CA LEU A 66 -7.09 -30.67 -4.00
C LEU A 66 -6.48 -29.49 -3.23
N LEU A 67 -5.25 -29.65 -2.70
CA LEU A 67 -4.54 -28.63 -1.95
C LEU A 67 -4.32 -27.36 -2.79
N ILE A 68 -3.89 -27.53 -4.04
CA ILE A 68 -3.70 -26.41 -4.98
C ILE A 68 -5.03 -25.73 -5.26
N GLN A 69 -6.10 -26.48 -5.53
CA GLN A 69 -7.44 -25.90 -5.76
C GLN A 69 -7.94 -25.11 -4.54
N ALA A 70 -7.79 -25.66 -3.33
CA ALA A 70 -8.15 -24.98 -2.10
C ALA A 70 -7.31 -23.70 -1.90
N LEU A 71 -6.01 -23.75 -2.17
CA LEU A 71 -5.12 -22.60 -2.08
C LEU A 71 -5.53 -21.50 -3.06
N VAL A 72 -5.89 -21.85 -4.30
CA VAL A 72 -6.40 -20.90 -5.29
C VAL A 72 -7.69 -20.24 -4.80
N ILE A 73 -8.64 -21.00 -4.25
CA ILE A 73 -9.89 -20.44 -3.72
C ILE A 73 -9.61 -19.49 -2.55
N VAL A 74 -8.73 -19.88 -1.62
CA VAL A 74 -8.33 -19.03 -0.50
C VAL A 74 -7.64 -17.75 -0.98
N ALA A 75 -6.73 -17.85 -1.95
CA ALA A 75 -6.04 -16.71 -2.52
C ALA A 75 -7.03 -15.74 -3.20
N VAL A 76 -8.01 -16.27 -3.95
CA VAL A 76 -9.08 -15.46 -4.55
C VAL A 76 -9.95 -14.81 -3.48
N ALA A 77 -10.34 -15.55 -2.43
CA ALA A 77 -11.12 -15.00 -1.33
C ALA A 77 -10.38 -13.87 -0.60
N LEU A 78 -9.08 -14.02 -0.37
CA LEU A 78 -8.24 -12.99 0.23
C LEU A 78 -8.08 -11.78 -0.71
N ALA A 79 -7.87 -12.00 -2.00
CA ALA A 79 -7.80 -10.92 -2.99
C ALA A 79 -9.11 -10.11 -3.04
N LEU A 80 -10.27 -10.79 -2.98
CA LEU A 80 -11.58 -10.16 -2.94
C LEU A 80 -11.91 -9.52 -1.58
N ALA A 81 -11.41 -10.06 -0.48
CA ALA A 81 -11.61 -9.50 0.85
C ALA A 81 -10.73 -8.26 1.09
N SER A 82 -9.65 -8.11 0.31
CA SER A 82 -8.72 -6.99 0.35
C SER A 82 -8.28 -6.68 1.79
N PRO A 83 -7.54 -7.60 2.44
CA PRO A 83 -7.06 -7.39 3.80
C PRO A 83 -6.16 -6.16 3.81
N TYR A 84 -6.46 -5.22 4.69
CA TYR A 84 -5.64 -4.05 4.90
C TYR A 84 -5.03 -4.11 6.30
N VAL A 85 -3.82 -3.59 6.40
CA VAL A 85 -3.15 -3.42 7.69
C VAL A 85 -3.10 -1.93 7.96
N THR A 86 -3.71 -1.49 9.05
CA THR A 86 -3.53 -0.12 9.53
C THR A 86 -2.11 0.00 10.07
N VAL A 87 -1.20 0.54 9.28
CA VAL A 87 0.09 0.98 9.78
C VAL A 87 -0.18 2.29 10.51
N THR A 88 -0.10 2.28 11.84
CA THR A 88 0.03 3.52 12.62
C THR A 88 1.42 4.06 12.33
N GLY A 89 1.58 4.73 11.18
CA GLY A 89 2.71 5.61 10.97
C GLY A 89 2.55 6.74 11.96
N THR A 90 3.47 6.83 12.93
CA THR A 90 3.66 8.00 13.79
C THR A 90 4.18 9.22 13.03
N GLU A 91 4.14 9.19 11.70
CA GLU A 91 4.21 10.33 10.83
C GLU A 91 2.94 10.31 9.99
N THR A 92 1.88 10.95 10.48
CA THR A 92 1.18 11.85 9.57
C THR A 92 2.29 12.69 8.96
N VAL A 93 2.70 12.39 7.72
CA VAL A 93 3.58 13.26 6.96
C VAL A 93 2.78 14.53 6.76
N GLU A 94 2.84 15.41 7.76
CA GLU A 94 2.31 16.76 7.68
C GLU A 94 3.23 17.46 6.69
N GLU A 95 2.85 17.42 5.42
CA GLU A 95 3.51 18.16 4.36
C GLU A 95 3.07 19.63 4.52
N THR A 96 3.95 20.45 5.08
CA THR A 96 3.69 21.87 5.26
C THR A 96 4.26 22.65 4.08
N VAL A 97 3.41 23.45 3.43
CA VAL A 97 3.84 24.39 2.38
C VAL A 97 3.80 25.79 2.94
N VAL A 98 4.98 26.37 3.15
CA VAL A 98 5.15 27.75 3.61
C VAL A 98 5.29 28.65 2.38
N VAL A 99 4.42 29.64 2.27
CA VAL A 99 4.53 30.70 1.26
C VAL A 99 4.89 32.00 1.98
N LEU A 100 6.10 32.51 1.74
CA LEU A 100 6.63 33.73 2.33
C LEU A 100 6.55 34.89 1.33
N ASP A 101 5.80 35.93 1.65
CA ASP A 101 5.83 37.18 0.88
C ASP A 101 7.11 37.96 1.22
N ALA A 102 7.88 38.32 0.20
CA ALA A 102 9.11 39.09 0.30
C ALA A 102 8.99 40.48 -0.34
N SER A 103 7.78 40.96 -0.62
CA SER A 103 7.53 42.29 -1.23
C SER A 103 8.07 43.46 -0.41
N ALA A 104 8.25 44.62 -1.06
CA ALA A 104 8.71 45.86 -0.41
C ALA A 104 7.88 46.25 0.82
N SER A 105 6.59 45.92 0.83
CA SER A 105 5.67 46.18 1.95
C SER A 105 6.02 45.42 3.24
N MET A 106 6.83 44.35 3.12
CA MET A 106 7.27 43.50 4.22
C MET A 106 8.50 44.05 4.96
N THR A 107 9.17 45.06 4.40
CA THR A 107 10.29 45.78 5.03
C THR A 107 9.82 46.83 6.04
N VAL A 108 8.51 47.13 6.10
CA VAL A 108 7.94 48.07 7.06
C VAL A 108 8.13 47.57 8.49
N ALA A 109 8.80 48.38 9.31
CA ALA A 109 8.97 48.13 10.74
C ALA A 109 7.72 48.55 11.52
N ASP A 110 7.38 47.77 12.54
CA ASP A 110 6.33 48.13 13.50
C ASP A 110 6.84 49.12 14.57
N ALA A 111 5.97 49.48 15.51
CA ALA A 111 6.31 50.40 16.60
C ALA A 111 7.41 49.85 17.53
N GLY A 112 7.72 48.54 17.47
CA GLY A 112 8.80 47.87 18.19
C GLY A 112 10.12 47.79 17.41
N GLY A 113 10.15 48.26 16.16
CA GLY A 113 11.34 48.25 15.30
C GLY A 113 11.57 46.93 14.55
N GLU A 114 10.65 45.97 14.63
CA GLU A 114 10.75 44.69 13.91
C GLU A 114 10.05 44.79 12.54
N THR A 115 10.69 44.29 11.48
CA THR A 115 10.08 44.26 10.15
C THR A 115 9.03 43.15 10.05
N ARG A 116 7.97 43.39 9.27
CA ARG A 116 6.94 42.37 9.00
C ARG A 116 7.53 41.08 8.43
N PHE A 117 8.60 41.19 7.63
CA PHE A 117 9.35 40.06 7.10
C PHE A 117 10.02 39.21 8.20
N ALA A 118 10.68 39.84 9.17
CA ALA A 118 11.32 39.13 10.28
C ALA A 118 10.29 38.33 11.11
N ARG A 119 9.14 38.95 11.38
CA ARG A 119 8.03 38.29 12.06
C ARG A 119 7.45 37.12 11.27
N ALA A 120 7.26 37.28 9.96
CA ALA A 120 6.76 36.22 9.09
C ALA A 120 7.71 35.02 9.04
N LYS A 121 9.02 35.26 9.03
CA LYS A 121 10.07 34.23 9.09
C LYS A 121 10.06 33.47 10.41
N ALA A 122 9.84 34.14 11.53
CA ALA A 122 9.72 33.49 12.85
C ALA A 122 8.51 32.55 12.90
N ILE A 123 7.33 33.01 12.46
CA ILE A 123 6.11 32.19 12.40
C ILE A 123 6.27 31.01 11.45
N ALA A 124 6.92 31.21 10.29
CA ALA A 124 7.20 30.16 9.34
C ALA A 124 8.12 29.06 9.92
N GLY A 125 9.09 29.43 10.75
CA GLY A 125 9.97 28.48 11.43
C GLY A 125 9.24 27.65 12.48
N GLU A 126 8.31 28.25 13.24
CA GLU A 126 7.48 27.54 14.22
C GLU A 126 6.47 26.59 13.56
N ALA A 127 6.06 26.88 12.33
CA ALA A 127 5.12 26.06 11.55
C ALA A 127 5.80 24.94 10.74
N ALA A 128 7.13 24.89 10.68
CA ALA A 128 7.84 23.86 9.91
C ALA A 128 7.68 22.48 10.56
N THR A 129 7.32 21.49 9.74
CA THR A 129 7.14 20.09 10.14
C THR A 129 8.18 19.20 9.45
N GLY A 130 8.14 17.88 9.71
CA GLY A 130 9.10 16.90 9.18
C GLY A 130 9.17 16.82 7.65
N THR A 131 8.23 17.42 6.91
CA THR A 131 8.36 17.64 5.47
C THR A 131 7.82 19.01 5.11
N THR A 132 8.72 19.96 4.85
CA THR A 132 8.36 21.37 4.58
C THR A 132 8.87 21.81 3.21
N SER A 133 8.02 22.53 2.46
CA SER A 133 8.42 23.23 1.23
C SER A 133 8.29 24.74 1.45
N VAL A 134 9.29 25.50 0.99
CA VAL A 134 9.34 26.96 1.15
C VAL A 134 9.28 27.61 -0.23
N VAL A 135 8.24 28.42 -0.44
CA VAL A 135 8.03 29.23 -1.64
C VAL A 135 8.10 30.69 -1.24
N VAL A 136 8.86 31.50 -1.98
CA VAL A 136 9.02 32.92 -1.73
C VAL A 136 8.35 33.71 -2.86
N GLY A 137 7.40 34.57 -2.50
CA GLY A 137 6.77 35.52 -3.40
C GLY A 137 7.63 36.77 -3.55
N ARG A 138 8.28 36.93 -4.72
CA ARG A 138 8.99 38.15 -5.13
C ARG A 138 8.24 38.74 -6.33
N THR A 139 8.95 39.29 -7.33
CA THR A 139 8.39 39.63 -8.65
C THR A 139 7.81 38.41 -9.40
N GLY A 140 8.07 37.20 -8.89
CA GLY A 140 7.38 35.95 -9.22
C GLY A 140 7.63 34.89 -8.13
N PRO A 141 6.93 33.75 -8.17
CA PRO A 141 7.11 32.69 -7.17
C PRO A 141 8.43 31.94 -7.40
N GLU A 142 9.28 31.91 -6.37
CA GLU A 142 10.54 31.16 -6.36
C GLU A 142 10.47 30.05 -5.32
N VAL A 143 10.71 28.80 -5.73
CA VAL A 143 10.75 27.66 -4.80
C VAL A 143 12.17 27.52 -4.28
N VAL A 144 12.40 27.93 -3.03
CA VAL A 144 13.71 27.89 -2.38
C VAL A 144 14.00 26.53 -1.79
N LEU A 145 12.97 25.84 -1.29
CA LEU A 145 13.08 24.47 -0.77
C LEU A 145 11.87 23.63 -1.18
N ARG A 146 12.13 22.41 -1.63
CA ARG A 146 11.08 21.43 -1.97
C ARG A 146 11.25 20.20 -1.09
N ARG A 147 10.30 19.99 -0.19
CA ARG A 147 10.23 18.82 0.72
C ARG A 147 11.54 18.55 1.46
N GLY A 148 12.02 19.56 2.18
CA GLY A 148 13.13 19.39 3.12
C GLY A 148 12.64 18.99 4.51
N SER A 149 13.58 18.59 5.36
CA SER A 149 13.33 18.44 6.80
C SER A 149 13.03 19.79 7.47
N ASP A 150 12.66 19.78 8.74
CA ASP A 150 12.52 20.98 9.56
C ASP A 150 13.84 21.78 9.64
N GLU A 151 14.97 21.09 9.77
CA GLU A 151 16.32 21.70 9.76
C GLU A 151 16.62 22.38 8.40
N ASP A 152 16.31 21.70 7.29
CA ASP A 152 16.49 22.27 5.93
C ASP A 152 15.58 23.49 5.73
N ALA A 153 14.36 23.47 6.26
CA ALA A 153 13.41 24.57 6.17
C ALA A 153 13.88 25.80 6.95
N LEU A 154 14.43 25.61 8.16
CA LEU A 154 15.01 26.68 8.96
C LEU A 154 16.25 27.28 8.28
N ALA A 155 17.11 26.45 7.69
CA ALA A 155 18.26 26.90 6.91
C ALA A 155 17.82 27.72 5.69
N ALA A 156 16.87 27.22 4.91
CA ALA A 156 16.33 27.90 3.74
C ALA A 156 15.68 29.24 4.10
N LEU A 157 14.85 29.30 5.15
CA LEU A 157 14.29 30.54 5.66
C LEU A 157 15.39 31.52 6.08
N GLY A 158 16.47 31.01 6.68
CA GLY A 158 17.69 31.73 7.06
C GLY A 158 18.30 32.58 5.94
N GLU A 159 18.37 32.02 4.74
CA GLU A 159 19.02 32.62 3.56
C GLU A 159 18.14 33.59 2.77
N VAL A 160 16.82 33.59 2.99
CA VAL A 160 15.89 34.47 2.28
C VAL A 160 15.83 35.85 2.94
N GLY A 161 16.00 36.89 2.11
CA GLY A 161 15.77 38.30 2.46
C GLY A 161 14.63 38.95 1.67
N PRO A 162 14.11 40.10 2.14
CA PRO A 162 13.08 40.87 1.44
C PRO A 162 13.64 41.54 0.18
N THR A 163 12.76 41.85 -0.78
CA THR A 163 13.08 42.62 -1.99
C THR A 163 12.48 44.03 -1.93
N GLU A 164 13.00 44.93 -2.77
CA GLU A 164 12.47 46.29 -2.94
C GLU A 164 11.35 46.39 -4.00
N ALA A 165 11.02 45.26 -4.66
CA ALA A 165 9.96 45.17 -5.65
C ALA A 165 8.60 44.77 -5.04
N ASP A 166 7.52 45.10 -5.75
CA ASP A 166 6.19 44.58 -5.44
C ASP A 166 6.14 43.06 -5.69
N GLY A 167 5.39 42.35 -4.83
CA GLY A 167 5.23 40.90 -4.88
C GLY A 167 4.09 40.48 -5.82
N ASP A 168 4.33 39.46 -6.64
CA ASP A 168 3.31 38.81 -7.48
C ASP A 168 3.39 37.28 -7.35
N LEU A 169 2.23 36.65 -7.21
CA LEU A 169 2.05 35.19 -7.06
C LEU A 169 1.32 34.57 -8.27
N ALA A 170 1.02 35.37 -9.29
CA ALA A 170 0.29 34.96 -10.49
C ALA A 170 1.12 34.07 -11.45
#